data_AF-A0A9P4V5L0-F1
#
_entry.id   AF-A0A9P4V5L0-F1
#
_cell.length_a   1.000
_cell.length_b   1.000
_cell.length_c   1.000
_cell.angle_alpha   90.00
_cell.angle_beta   90.00
_cell.angle_gamma   90.00
#
_symmetry.space_group_name_H-M   'P 1'
#
loop_
_entity.id
_entity.type
_entity.pdbx_description
1 polymer ?
#
loop_
_entity_poly.entity_id
_entity_poly.type
_entity_poly.pdbx_seq_one_letter_code
_entity_poly.pdbx_strand_id
1 'polypeptide(L)'
;MANAKQHENLLLTEHFTWPPITLLDEIINTVNEVLYKCTDSLETGLSSADPAILGFASRYATEQRQAPLDEDGRPVYEEAKLEVEEGILKLETLMEAAVDKNFDRLEIWALRNVLCLPADVAEWVRLGHYENLTIPPQDTTITPETLHTLRRKLLETQKLHAALLAEKSRNAAQIEKLRSLLQSAPSKREPRSSTSPAKPQDTLAAAPFAFLTHTPAAQ
;
A
#
# COMPACT_ATOMS: atom_id res chain seq x y z
N MET A 1 19.77 5.25 30.02
CA MET A 1 20.21 6.03 28.84
C MET A 1 19.77 5.41 27.51
N ALA A 2 19.99 4.11 27.25
CA ALA A 2 19.52 3.48 26.01
C ALA A 2 18.00 3.59 25.80
N ASN A 3 17.21 3.42 26.87
CA ASN A 3 15.75 3.49 26.82
C ASN A 3 15.21 4.90 26.47
N ALA A 4 15.88 5.97 26.93
CA ALA A 4 15.43 7.35 26.69
C ALA A 4 15.63 7.76 25.22
N LYS A 5 16.80 7.45 24.64
CA LYS A 5 17.06 7.69 23.21
C LYS A 5 16.19 6.83 22.29
N GLN A 6 15.86 5.61 22.72
CA GLN A 6 14.91 4.76 22.00
C GLN A 6 13.50 5.35 22.04
N HIS A 7 13.06 5.86 23.20
CA HIS A 7 11.76 6.52 23.33
C HIS A 7 11.66 7.80 22.50
N GLU A 8 12.72 8.63 22.52
CA GLU A 8 12.84 9.81 21.67
C GLU A 8 12.71 9.45 20.19
N ASN A 9 13.48 8.46 19.71
CA ASN A 9 13.40 8.02 18.33
C ASN A 9 12.00 7.50 17.96
N LEU A 10 11.32 6.77 18.84
CA LEU A 10 9.95 6.32 18.62
C LEU A 10 8.99 7.50 18.50
N LEU A 11 9.11 8.48 19.39
CA LEU A 11 8.24 9.65 19.42
C LEU A 11 8.46 10.55 18.19
N LEU A 12 9.70 10.76 17.79
CA LEU A 12 10.05 11.49 16.57
C LEU A 12 9.59 10.73 15.33
N THR A 13 9.79 9.41 15.28
CA THR A 13 9.32 8.58 14.16
C THR A 13 7.81 8.61 14.05
N GLU A 14 7.10 8.61 15.18
CA GLU A 14 5.64 8.74 15.19
C GLU A 14 5.19 10.14 14.73
N HIS A 15 5.90 11.20 15.15
CA HIS A 15 5.61 12.57 14.72
C HIS A 15 5.80 12.77 13.22
N PHE A 16 6.96 12.34 12.71
CA PHE A 16 7.33 12.53 11.31
C PHE A 16 6.68 11.51 10.40
N THR A 17 6.20 10.38 10.93
CA THR A 17 5.73 9.19 10.20
C THR A 17 6.83 8.40 9.48
N TRP A 18 8.09 8.80 9.66
CA TRP A 18 9.28 8.14 9.11
C TRP A 18 10.46 8.32 10.09
N PRO A 19 11.48 7.44 10.08
CA PRO A 19 12.62 7.53 10.98
C PRO A 19 13.49 8.76 10.65
N PRO A 20 13.83 9.63 11.63
CA PRO A 20 14.58 10.87 11.38
C PRO A 20 15.87 10.73 10.55
N ILE A 21 16.57 9.59 10.68
CA ILE A 21 17.78 9.28 9.93
C ILE A 21 17.53 9.19 8.41
N THR A 22 16.34 8.74 7.99
CA THR A 22 15.99 8.56 6.58
C THR A 22 16.01 9.87 5.79
N LEU A 23 15.64 11.00 6.39
CA LEU A 23 15.76 12.30 5.72
C LEU A 23 17.22 12.64 5.39
N LEU A 24 18.14 12.32 6.31
CA LEU A 24 19.57 12.59 6.10
C LEU A 24 20.15 11.66 5.05
N ASP A 25 19.74 10.39 5.04
CA ASP A 25 20.10 9.43 3.99
C ASP A 25 19.64 9.90 2.62
N GLU A 26 18.39 10.37 2.50
CA GLU A 26 17.86 10.92 1.25
C GLU A 26 18.62 12.17 0.81
N ILE A 27 18.95 13.09 1.72
CA ILE A 27 19.75 14.28 1.40
C ILE A 27 21.13 13.87 0.87
N ILE A 28 21.83 12.96 1.54
CA ILE A 28 23.16 12.49 1.12
C ILE A 28 23.10 11.84 -0.26
N ASN A 29 22.10 10.96 -0.48
CA ASN A 29 21.89 10.31 -1.77
C ASN A 29 21.64 11.31 -2.89
N THR A 30 20.78 12.31 -2.65
CA THR A 30 20.51 13.35 -3.67
C THR A 30 21.73 14.22 -3.97
N VAL A 31 22.53 14.55 -2.96
CA VAL A 31 23.76 15.34 -3.16
C VAL A 31 24.79 14.54 -3.95
N ASN A 32 24.98 13.26 -3.65
CA ASN A 32 25.86 12.39 -4.42
C ASN A 32 25.38 12.25 -5.87
N GLU A 33 24.07 12.09 -6.10
CA GLU A 33 23.53 12.05 -7.45
C GLU A 33 23.77 13.37 -8.23
N VAL A 34 23.62 14.52 -7.56
CA VAL A 34 23.90 15.83 -8.16
C VAL A 34 25.40 16.01 -8.43
N LEU A 35 26.26 15.50 -7.54
CA LEU A 35 27.71 15.54 -7.71
C LEU A 35 28.11 14.82 -9.01
N TYR A 36 27.68 13.57 -9.18
CA TYR A 36 27.98 12.79 -10.39
C TYR A 36 27.43 13.45 -11.66
N LYS A 37 26.18 13.95 -11.62
CA LYS A 37 25.62 14.69 -12.76
C LYS A 37 26.42 15.94 -13.11
N CYS A 38 26.96 16.64 -12.10
CA CYS A 38 27.75 17.84 -12.30
C CYS A 38 29.14 17.50 -12.87
N THR A 39 29.79 16.45 -12.39
CA THR A 39 31.09 15.99 -12.91
C THR A 39 30.96 15.51 -14.35
N ASP A 40 29.92 14.74 -14.67
CA ASP A 40 29.63 14.30 -16.05
C ASP A 40 29.37 15.48 -16.99
N SER A 41 28.59 16.46 -16.51
CA SER A 41 28.29 17.68 -17.28
C SER A 41 29.55 18.53 -17.51
N LEU A 42 30.43 18.60 -16.49
CA LEU A 42 31.71 19.29 -16.59
C LEU A 42 32.65 18.58 -17.56
N GLU A 43 32.73 17.25 -17.52
CA GLU A 43 33.50 16.42 -18.44
C GLU A 43 33.06 16.64 -19.89
N THR A 44 31.76 16.57 -20.12
CA THR A 44 31.17 16.80 -21.44
C THR A 44 31.45 18.23 -21.91
N GLY A 45 31.35 19.22 -21.01
CA GLY A 45 31.62 20.63 -21.30
C GLY A 45 33.08 20.91 -21.65
N LEU A 46 34.02 20.33 -20.90
CA LEU A 46 35.46 20.50 -21.15
C LEU A 46 35.93 19.72 -22.38
N SER A 47 35.41 18.52 -22.60
CA SER A 47 35.74 17.69 -23.77
C SER A 47 35.22 18.26 -25.10
N SER A 48 34.15 19.05 -25.05
CA SER A 48 33.59 19.74 -26.21
C SER A 48 34.19 21.13 -26.46
N ALA A 49 34.90 21.70 -25.48
CA ALA A 49 35.58 22.97 -25.63
C ALA A 49 36.86 22.82 -26.47
N ASP A 50 37.22 23.87 -27.22
CA ASP A 50 38.48 23.90 -27.97
C ASP A 50 39.68 23.90 -27.01
N PRO A 51 40.59 22.91 -27.09
CA PRO A 51 41.79 22.87 -26.25
C PRO A 51 42.67 24.13 -26.35
N ALA A 52 42.62 24.86 -27.46
CA ALA A 52 43.34 26.13 -27.57
C ALA A 52 42.86 27.17 -26.53
N ILE A 53 41.55 27.20 -26.24
CA ILE A 53 40.91 28.11 -25.28
C ILE A 53 41.21 27.67 -23.84
N LEU A 54 41.32 26.36 -23.60
CA LEU A 54 41.66 25.79 -22.30
C LEU A 54 43.12 26.07 -21.87
N GLY A 55 43.92 26.71 -22.72
CA GLY A 55 45.28 27.15 -22.40
C GLY A 55 46.39 26.25 -22.95
N PHE A 56 46.05 25.15 -23.65
CA PHE A 56 47.04 24.25 -24.24
C PHE A 56 47.89 24.94 -25.33
N ALA A 57 47.31 25.89 -26.07
CA ALA A 57 48.05 26.71 -27.03
C ALA A 57 49.13 27.57 -26.36
N SER A 58 48.82 28.19 -25.22
CA SER A 58 49.77 28.99 -24.44
C SER A 58 50.88 28.12 -23.85
N ARG A 59 50.54 26.89 -23.43
CA ARG A 59 51.50 25.93 -22.89
C ARG A 59 52.49 25.47 -23.96
N TYR A 60 52.02 25.06 -25.13
CA TYR A 60 52.88 24.67 -26.25
C TYR A 60 53.81 25.81 -26.70
N ALA A 61 53.30 27.05 -26.71
CA ALA A 61 54.12 28.23 -27.00
C ALA A 61 55.22 28.46 -25.96
N THR A 62 54.93 28.22 -24.67
CA THR A 62 55.90 28.35 -23.56
C THR A 62 56.95 27.24 -23.61
N GLU A 63 56.53 26.03 -23.92
CA GLU A 63 57.39 24.84 -24.02
C GLU A 63 58.16 24.75 -25.36
N GLN A 64 58.00 25.73 -26.25
CA GLN A 64 58.55 25.75 -27.62
C GLN A 64 58.21 24.48 -28.43
N ARG A 65 57.05 23.86 -28.14
CA ARG A 65 56.55 22.65 -28.80
C ARG A 65 55.60 23.03 -29.92
N GLN A 66 55.75 22.41 -31.09
CA GLN A 66 54.79 22.58 -32.19
C GLN A 66 53.66 21.55 -32.04
N ALA A 67 52.42 22.03 -32.08
CA ALA A 67 51.25 21.15 -32.08
C ALA A 67 51.15 20.43 -33.44
N PRO A 68 50.92 19.10 -33.45
CA PRO A 68 50.61 18.39 -34.68
C PRO A 68 49.33 18.97 -35.31
N LEU A 69 49.31 19.09 -36.64
CA LEU A 69 48.13 19.54 -37.37
C LEU A 69 47.33 18.33 -37.85
N ASP A 70 46.00 18.41 -37.72
CA ASP A 70 45.09 17.41 -38.27
C ASP A 70 44.99 17.49 -39.80
N GLU A 71 44.23 16.57 -40.39
CA GLU A 71 43.89 16.53 -41.82
C GLU A 71 43.26 17.85 -42.32
N ASP A 72 42.57 18.57 -41.43
CA ASP A 72 41.95 19.89 -41.67
C ASP A 72 42.87 21.10 -41.37
N GLY A 73 44.14 20.87 -41.02
CA GLY A 73 45.10 21.94 -40.72
C GLY A 73 44.86 22.67 -39.39
N ARG A 74 44.12 22.05 -38.46
CA ARG A 74 43.91 22.57 -37.09
C ARG A 74 44.93 21.98 -36.12
N PRO A 75 45.45 22.75 -35.14
CA PRO A 75 46.36 22.22 -34.14
C PRO A 75 45.61 21.27 -33.21
N VAL A 76 46.08 20.03 -33.10
CA VAL A 76 45.52 19.00 -32.23
C VAL A 76 46.38 18.85 -30.99
N TYR A 77 45.72 18.82 -29.84
CA TYR A 77 46.34 18.64 -28.53
C TYR A 77 45.87 17.31 -27.94
N GLU A 78 46.49 16.20 -28.36
CA GLU A 78 46.09 14.84 -27.93
C GLU A 78 46.17 14.65 -26.41
N GLU A 79 47.13 15.31 -25.76
CA GLU A 79 47.33 15.30 -24.32
C GLU A 79 46.17 15.98 -23.56
N ALA A 80 45.42 16.88 -24.22
CA ALA A 80 44.37 17.65 -23.58
C ALA A 80 43.20 16.78 -23.11
N LYS A 81 42.83 15.75 -23.89
CA LYS A 81 41.74 14.84 -23.50
C LYS A 81 42.11 14.05 -22.25
N LEU A 82 43.29 13.44 -22.25
CA LEU A 82 43.78 12.62 -21.15
C LEU A 82 44.00 13.46 -19.87
N GLU A 83 44.53 14.67 -20.00
CA GLU A 83 44.73 15.58 -18.85
C GLU A 83 43.40 16.08 -18.27
N VAL A 84 42.39 16.32 -19.12
CA VAL A 84 41.03 16.69 -18.68
C VAL A 84 40.39 15.51 -17.93
N GLU A 85 40.42 14.29 -18.49
CA GLU A 85 39.90 13.08 -17.84
C GLU A 85 40.58 12.84 -16.48
N GLU A 86 41.91 12.92 -16.41
CA GLU A 86 42.65 12.75 -15.16
C GLU A 86 42.32 13.85 -14.14
N GLY A 87 42.18 15.10 -14.60
CA GLY A 87 41.80 16.24 -13.76
C GLY A 87 40.40 16.08 -13.17
N ILE A 88 39.45 15.61 -13.97
CA ILE A 88 38.06 15.38 -13.54
C ILE A 88 37.99 14.24 -12.55
N LEU A 89 38.67 13.13 -12.80
CA LEU A 89 38.74 12.00 -11.86
C LEU A 89 39.30 12.42 -10.49
N LYS A 90 40.37 13.25 -10.50
CA LYS A 90 40.94 13.81 -9.27
C LYS A 90 39.97 14.74 -8.55
N LEU A 91 39.24 15.57 -9.32
CA LEU A 91 38.23 16.47 -8.77
C LEU A 91 37.07 15.69 -8.15
N GLU A 92 36.55 14.68 -8.83
CA GLU A 92 35.50 13.79 -8.36
C GLU A 92 35.91 13.14 -7.03
N THR A 93 37.08 12.50 -7.00
CA THR A 93 37.61 11.88 -5.77
C THR A 93 37.72 12.88 -4.61
N LEU A 94 38.17 14.11 -4.90
CA LEU A 94 38.28 15.16 -3.89
C LEU A 94 36.91 15.62 -3.39
N MET A 95 35.96 15.79 -4.31
CA MET A 95 34.60 16.20 -3.98
C MET A 95 33.88 15.14 -3.18
N GLU A 96 33.98 13.86 -3.54
CA GLU A 96 33.43 12.74 -2.78
C GLU A 96 33.94 12.77 -1.33
N ALA A 97 35.27 12.84 -1.14
CA ALA A 97 35.86 12.89 0.19
C ALA A 97 35.45 14.14 0.99
N ALA A 98 35.25 15.27 0.31
CA ALA A 98 34.83 16.51 0.94
C ALA A 98 33.34 16.48 1.31
N VAL A 99 32.48 15.95 0.44
CA VAL A 99 31.04 15.78 0.65
C VAL A 99 30.83 14.82 1.81
N ASP A 100 31.37 13.60 1.74
CA ASP A 100 31.27 12.56 2.77
C ASP A 100 31.59 13.13 4.17
N LYS A 101 32.77 13.74 4.33
CA LYS A 101 33.21 14.33 5.61
C LYS A 101 32.33 15.47 6.11
N ASN A 102 31.81 16.32 5.23
CA ASN A 102 30.99 17.46 5.62
C ASN A 102 29.55 17.04 5.92
N PHE A 103 29.03 16.06 5.19
CA PHE A 103 27.69 15.54 5.39
C PHE A 103 27.61 14.60 6.59
N ASP A 104 28.67 13.86 6.94
CA ASP A 104 28.78 13.18 8.25
C ASP A 104 28.63 14.16 9.42
N ARG A 105 29.27 15.34 9.30
CA ARG A 105 29.17 16.40 10.31
C ARG A 105 27.78 16.99 10.37
N LEU A 106 27.15 17.18 9.21
CA LEU A 106 25.77 17.63 9.11
C LEU A 106 24.83 16.62 9.77
N GLU A 107 25.01 15.32 9.50
CA GLU A 107 24.20 14.24 10.07
C GLU A 107 24.28 14.27 11.60
N ILE A 108 25.51 14.27 12.13
CA ILE A 108 25.74 14.32 13.58
C ILE A 108 25.15 15.60 14.18
N TRP A 109 25.28 16.75 13.52
CA TRP A 109 24.76 18.01 14.02
C TRP A 109 23.22 18.04 13.99
N ALA A 110 22.61 17.57 12.91
CA ALA A 110 21.17 17.53 12.72
C ALA A 110 20.51 16.59 13.75
N LEU A 111 21.03 15.38 13.92
CA LEU A 111 20.52 14.42 14.91
C LEU A 111 20.74 14.84 16.36
N ARG A 112 21.63 15.81 16.63
CA ARG A 112 21.89 16.33 17.98
C ARG A 112 21.20 17.64 18.32
N ASN A 113 20.76 18.41 17.32
CA ASN A 113 20.23 19.77 17.54
C ASN A 113 18.87 20.03 16.90
N VAL A 114 18.58 19.41 15.75
CA VAL A 114 17.36 19.69 14.97
C VAL A 114 16.36 18.55 15.15
N LEU A 115 16.79 17.33 14.85
CA LEU A 115 15.99 16.11 14.92
C LEU A 115 16.18 15.41 16.26
N CYS A 116 16.09 16.18 17.35
CA CYS A 116 16.25 15.68 18.70
C CYS A 116 15.25 16.33 19.64
N LEU A 117 14.94 15.63 20.73
CA LEU A 117 14.10 16.11 21.81
C LEU A 117 14.97 16.30 23.06
N PRO A 118 15.02 17.51 23.63
CA PRO A 118 15.81 17.74 24.84
C PRO A 118 15.25 16.88 25.99
N ALA A 119 16.14 16.22 26.74
CA ALA A 119 15.78 15.27 27.78
C ALA A 119 14.83 15.87 28.83
N ASP A 120 14.97 17.17 29.12
CA ASP A 120 14.17 17.88 30.12
C ASP A 120 12.69 18.02 29.72
N VAL A 121 12.41 18.06 28.41
CA VAL A 121 11.04 18.21 27.87
C VAL A 121 10.48 16.88 27.36
N ALA A 122 11.32 15.87 27.16
CA ALA A 122 10.93 14.62 26.51
C ALA A 122 9.75 13.93 27.19
N GLU A 123 9.69 13.95 28.52
CA GLU A 123 8.60 13.35 29.29
C GLU A 123 7.28 14.15 29.23
N TRP A 124 7.34 15.42 28.84
CA TRP A 124 6.20 16.34 28.80
C TRP A 124 5.61 16.49 27.40
N VAL A 125 6.30 15.97 26.38
CA VAL A 125 5.88 16.07 24.99
C VAL A 125 4.80 15.05 24.71
N ARG A 126 3.65 15.53 24.21
CA ARG A 126 2.51 14.71 23.78
C ARG A 126 2.14 15.11 22.36
N LEU A 127 2.05 14.13 21.47
CA LEU A 127 1.61 14.37 20.09
C LEU A 127 0.09 14.59 20.03
N GLY A 128 -0.36 15.33 19.02
CA GLY A 128 -1.76 15.75 18.91
C GLY A 128 -2.76 14.60 18.89
N HIS A 129 -2.42 13.45 18.28
CA HIS A 129 -3.31 12.29 18.24
C HIS A 129 -3.47 11.59 19.60
N TYR A 130 -2.63 11.90 20.57
CA TYR A 130 -2.82 11.41 21.93
C TYR A 130 -3.84 12.20 22.73
N GLU A 131 -4.24 13.42 22.34
CA GLU A 131 -5.05 14.35 23.16
C GLU A 131 -6.31 13.70 23.75
N ASN A 132 -7.00 12.89 22.95
CA ASN A 132 -8.25 12.21 23.33
C ASN A 132 -8.05 10.80 23.89
N LEU A 133 -6.81 10.30 23.95
CA LEU A 133 -6.51 9.03 24.60
C LEU A 133 -6.39 9.20 26.11
N THR A 134 -7.17 8.42 26.84
CA THR A 134 -6.99 8.22 28.29
C THR A 134 -6.22 6.93 28.47
N ILE A 135 -5.00 7.01 29.04
CA ILE A 135 -4.17 5.85 29.36
C ILE A 135 -3.96 5.85 30.88
N PRO A 136 -4.34 4.80 31.61
CA PRO A 136 -5.00 3.57 31.14
C PRO A 136 -6.43 3.80 30.63
N PRO A 137 -6.97 2.91 29.77
CA PRO A 137 -8.35 3.00 29.32
C PRO A 137 -9.29 2.96 30.52
N GLN A 138 -10.32 3.81 30.53
CA GLN A 138 -11.31 3.83 31.62
C GLN A 138 -12.11 2.52 31.67
N ASP A 139 -12.40 1.91 30.51
CA ASP A 139 -13.11 0.64 30.41
C ASP A 139 -12.13 -0.53 30.21
N THR A 140 -11.74 -1.16 31.31
CA THR A 140 -10.96 -2.42 31.30
C THR A 140 -11.75 -3.64 30.85
N THR A 141 -13.05 -3.48 30.58
CA THR A 141 -13.95 -4.54 30.14
C THR A 141 -13.84 -4.84 28.64
N ILE A 142 -13.40 -3.87 27.83
CA ILE A 142 -13.23 -4.02 26.39
C ILE A 142 -11.87 -4.70 26.13
N THR A 143 -11.83 -6.00 26.38
CA THR A 143 -10.68 -6.84 26.02
C THR A 143 -10.81 -7.31 24.57
N PRO A 144 -9.70 -7.65 23.89
CA PRO A 144 -9.78 -8.23 22.54
C PRO A 144 -10.69 -9.47 22.50
N GLU A 145 -10.74 -10.25 23.57
CA GLU A 145 -11.64 -11.40 23.69
C GLU A 145 -13.12 -11.01 23.69
N THR A 146 -13.50 -9.96 24.44
CA THR A 146 -14.89 -9.43 24.39
C THR A 146 -15.26 -8.90 23.01
N LEU A 147 -14.31 -8.31 22.29
CA LEU A 147 -14.51 -7.86 20.92
C LEU A 147 -14.73 -9.05 19.98
N HIS A 148 -13.94 -10.11 20.11
CA HIS A 148 -14.11 -11.34 19.34
C HIS A 148 -15.44 -12.04 19.62
N THR A 149 -15.87 -12.10 20.89
CA THR A 149 -17.18 -12.68 21.24
C THR A 149 -18.33 -11.83 20.70
N LEU A 150 -18.21 -10.50 20.75
CA LEU A 150 -19.19 -9.59 20.16
C LEU A 150 -19.27 -9.73 18.62
N ARG A 151 -18.13 -9.84 17.94
CA ARG A 151 -18.07 -10.13 16.49
C ARG A 151 -18.76 -11.45 16.16
N ARG A 152 -18.50 -12.52 16.93
CA ARG A 152 -19.19 -13.82 16.75
C ARG A 152 -20.69 -13.68 16.97
N LYS A 153 -21.11 -12.98 18.02
CA LYS A 153 -22.51 -12.73 18.31
C LYS A 153 -23.20 -11.98 17.18
N LEU A 154 -22.57 -10.95 16.63
CA LEU A 154 -23.06 -10.23 15.45
C LEU A 154 -23.29 -11.20 14.28
N LEU A 155 -22.28 -11.99 13.92
CA LEU A 155 -22.39 -12.95 12.82
C LEU A 155 -23.54 -13.94 13.02
N GLU A 156 -23.70 -14.49 14.22
CA GLU A 156 -24.81 -15.40 14.53
C GLU A 156 -26.17 -14.70 14.47
N THR A 157 -26.27 -13.46 14.97
CA THR A 157 -27.52 -12.68 14.86
C THR A 157 -27.85 -12.35 13.40
N GLN A 158 -26.86 -12.10 12.56
CA GLN A 158 -27.06 -11.84 11.13
C GLN A 158 -27.54 -13.10 10.39
N LYS A 159 -26.97 -14.27 10.70
CA LYS A 159 -27.42 -15.56 10.15
C LYS A 159 -28.87 -15.85 10.55
N LEU A 160 -29.20 -15.67 11.83
CA LEU A 160 -30.56 -15.86 12.33
C LEU A 160 -31.55 -14.91 11.64
N HIS A 161 -31.17 -13.64 11.48
CA HIS A 161 -32.00 -12.65 10.80
C HIS A 161 -32.27 -13.05 9.33
N ALA A 162 -31.26 -13.54 8.61
CA ALA A 162 -31.44 -14.03 7.25
C ALA A 162 -32.41 -15.23 7.18
N ALA A 163 -32.29 -16.19 8.11
CA ALA A 163 -33.21 -17.33 8.19
C ALA A 163 -34.65 -16.89 8.50
N LEU A 164 -34.84 -15.93 9.42
CA LEU A 164 -36.15 -15.40 9.77
C LEU A 164 -36.81 -14.70 8.58
N LEU A 165 -36.05 -13.91 7.81
CA LEU A 165 -36.58 -13.28 6.59
C LEU A 165 -37.01 -14.31 5.54
N ALA A 166 -36.26 -15.41 5.39
CA ALA A 166 -36.63 -16.51 4.49
C ALA A 166 -37.92 -17.23 4.95
N GLU A 167 -38.07 -17.49 6.25
CA GLU A 167 -39.31 -18.07 6.79
C GLU A 167 -40.49 -17.11 6.70
N LYS A 168 -40.27 -15.81 6.92
CA LYS A 168 -41.31 -14.78 6.76
C LYS A 168 -41.84 -14.75 5.33
N SER A 169 -40.95 -14.78 4.33
CA SER A 169 -41.36 -14.77 2.91
C SER A 169 -42.10 -16.06 2.53
N ARG A 170 -41.63 -17.21 3.03
CA ARG A 170 -42.29 -18.51 2.85
C ARG A 170 -43.70 -18.53 3.46
N ASN A 171 -43.85 -18.07 4.69
CA ASN A 171 -45.14 -17.99 5.38
C ASN A 171 -46.09 -17.02 4.65
N ALA A 172 -45.59 -15.88 4.15
CA ALA A 172 -46.38 -14.96 3.35
C ALA A 172 -46.92 -15.62 2.07
N ALA A 173 -46.08 -16.34 1.33
CA ALA A 173 -46.48 -17.06 0.11
C ALA A 173 -47.48 -18.19 0.41
N GLN A 174 -47.32 -18.90 1.52
CA GLN A 174 -48.29 -19.91 1.96
C GLN A 174 -49.64 -19.31 2.31
N ILE A 175 -49.66 -18.18 3.05
CA ILE A 175 -50.89 -17.47 3.38
C ILE A 175 -51.59 -16.99 2.10
N GLU A 176 -50.84 -16.48 1.12
CA GLU A 176 -51.38 -16.08 -0.18
C GLU A 176 -52.03 -17.26 -0.92
N LYS A 177 -51.35 -18.41 -0.98
CA LYS A 177 -51.90 -19.64 -1.58
C LYS A 177 -53.16 -20.13 -0.87
N LEU A 178 -53.20 -20.08 0.46
CA LEU A 178 -54.38 -20.46 1.22
C LEU A 178 -55.54 -19.48 0.99
N ARG A 179 -55.25 -18.18 0.91
CA ARG A 179 -56.25 -17.15 0.58
C ARG A 179 -56.79 -17.32 -0.84
N SER A 180 -55.95 -17.66 -1.82
CA SER A 180 -56.42 -17.89 -3.19
C SER A 180 -57.33 -19.12 -3.30
N LEU A 181 -57.06 -20.19 -2.53
CA LEU A 181 -57.94 -21.36 -2.44
C LEU A 181 -59.30 -21.04 -1.81
N LEU A 182 -59.32 -20.14 -0.82
CA LEU A 182 -60.57 -19.67 -0.21
C LEU A 182 -61.37 -18.74 -1.15
N GLN A 183 -60.69 -18.02 -2.06
CA GLN A 183 -61.32 -17.11 -3.02
C GLN A 183 -61.78 -17.82 -4.32
N SER A 184 -61.23 -18.99 -4.67
CA SER A 184 -61.68 -19.78 -5.82
C SER A 184 -62.96 -20.59 -5.52
N ALA A 185 -64.05 -19.86 -5.26
CA ALA A 185 -65.41 -20.37 -5.37
C ALA A 185 -66.31 -19.25 -5.92
N PRO A 186 -66.54 -19.27 -7.24
CA PRO A 186 -67.90 -19.57 -7.68
C PRO A 186 -67.91 -20.71 -8.71
N SER A 187 -68.81 -21.66 -8.48
CA SER A 187 -69.05 -22.82 -9.33
C SER A 187 -69.54 -22.43 -10.73
N LYS A 188 -68.86 -22.87 -11.78
CA LYS A 188 -69.51 -23.13 -13.07
C LYS A 188 -69.90 -24.60 -13.11
N ARG A 189 -71.16 -24.89 -12.78
CA ARG A 189 -71.77 -26.23 -12.94
C ARG A 189 -72.05 -26.46 -14.42
N GLU A 190 -71.39 -27.43 -15.02
CA GLU A 190 -71.84 -28.02 -16.29
C GLU A 190 -72.70 -29.27 -16.01
N PRO A 191 -73.81 -29.47 -16.76
CA PRO A 191 -74.74 -30.57 -16.50
C PRO A 191 -74.24 -31.88 -17.11
N ARG A 192 -74.33 -32.95 -16.32
CA ARG A 192 -74.06 -34.32 -16.75
C ARG A 192 -75.20 -34.83 -17.63
N SER A 193 -74.89 -35.27 -18.85
CA SER A 193 -75.78 -36.10 -19.67
C SER A 193 -75.35 -37.56 -19.58
N SER A 194 -76.29 -38.41 -19.20
CA SER A 194 -76.21 -39.87 -19.13
C SER A 194 -76.40 -40.51 -20.52
N THR A 195 -75.64 -41.58 -20.81
CA THR A 195 -76.11 -42.71 -21.63
C THR A 195 -75.31 -43.97 -21.26
N SER A 196 -76.03 -45.09 -21.15
CA SER A 196 -75.63 -46.40 -20.59
C SER A 196 -74.98 -47.32 -21.67
N PRO A 197 -74.92 -48.67 -21.50
CA PRO A 197 -73.85 -49.42 -20.84
C PRO A 197 -73.19 -50.51 -21.74
N ALA A 198 -71.93 -50.87 -21.49
CA ALA A 198 -71.36 -52.15 -21.94
C ALA A 198 -70.23 -52.60 -21.01
N LYS A 199 -70.23 -53.89 -20.67
CA LYS A 199 -69.32 -54.63 -19.76
C LYS A 199 -68.35 -55.48 -20.62
N PRO A 200 -67.33 -56.17 -20.08
CA PRO A 200 -66.29 -55.82 -19.10
C PRO A 200 -64.87 -55.88 -19.75
N GLN A 201 -63.86 -55.23 -19.16
CA GLN A 201 -62.50 -55.79 -19.15
C GLN A 201 -61.60 -55.11 -18.11
N ASP A 202 -60.72 -55.92 -17.54
CA ASP A 202 -59.88 -55.70 -16.37
C ASP A 202 -59.11 -54.38 -16.33
N THR A 203 -59.07 -53.76 -15.15
CA THR A 203 -57.82 -53.30 -14.51
C THR A 203 -58.13 -52.86 -13.09
N LEU A 204 -57.48 -53.55 -12.14
CA LEU A 204 -57.58 -53.30 -10.71
C LEU A 204 -57.14 -51.88 -10.34
N ALA A 205 -57.97 -51.27 -9.50
CA ALA A 205 -57.88 -49.92 -8.96
C ALA A 205 -56.56 -49.61 -8.24
N ALA A 206 -55.99 -48.44 -8.53
CA ALA A 206 -55.12 -47.72 -7.63
C ALA A 206 -55.76 -46.35 -7.34
N ALA A 207 -56.50 -46.26 -6.24
CA ALA A 207 -57.05 -45.01 -5.75
C ALA A 207 -55.92 -44.07 -5.28
N PRO A 208 -55.96 -42.77 -5.59
CA PRO A 208 -54.84 -41.83 -5.40
C PRO A 208 -54.50 -41.46 -3.94
N PHE A 209 -55.12 -42.12 -2.95
CA PHE A 209 -54.95 -41.81 -1.53
C PHE A 209 -54.57 -43.02 -0.66
N ALA A 210 -54.17 -44.15 -1.27
CA ALA A 210 -53.77 -45.36 -0.54
C ALA A 210 -52.49 -45.21 0.31
N PHE A 211 -51.72 -44.12 0.14
CA PHE A 211 -50.51 -43.87 0.93
C PHE A 211 -50.78 -43.32 2.34
N LEU A 212 -52.03 -42.91 2.66
CA LEU A 212 -52.38 -42.35 3.97
C LEU A 212 -52.69 -43.41 5.04
N THR A 213 -52.80 -44.70 4.67
CA THR A 213 -53.22 -45.77 5.59
C THR A 213 -52.08 -46.69 6.04
N HIS A 214 -50.84 -46.46 5.59
CA HIS A 214 -49.67 -47.22 6.04
C HIS A 214 -48.60 -46.28 6.60
N THR A 215 -48.77 -45.90 7.85
CA THR A 215 -47.64 -45.51 8.71
C THR A 215 -47.29 -46.71 9.59
N PRO A 216 -46.14 -47.38 9.37
CA PRO A 216 -45.58 -48.24 10.41
C PRO A 216 -45.02 -47.34 11.50
N ALA A 217 -45.68 -47.34 12.66
CA ALA A 217 -45.09 -46.84 13.89
C ALA A 217 -44.13 -47.92 14.45
N ALA A 218 -42.84 -47.62 14.46
CA ALA A 218 -41.72 -48.23 15.21
C ALA A 218 -40.42 -47.83 14.46
N GLN A 219 -39.29 -47.51 15.06
CA GLN A 219 -38.72 -47.81 16.37
C GLN A 219 -37.50 -46.89 16.57
#